data_AF-A0A3R8YRE6-F1
#
_entry.id   AF-A0A3R8YRE6-F1
#
_cell.length_a   1.000
_cell.length_b   1.000
_cell.length_c   1.000
_cell.angle_alpha   90.00
_cell.angle_beta   90.00
_cell.angle_gamma   90.00
#
_symmetry.space_group_name_H-M   'P 1'
#
loop_
_entity.id
_entity.type
_entity.pdbx_description
1 polymer ?
#
loop_
_entity_poly.entity_id
_entity_poly.type
_entity_poly.pdbx_seq_one_letter_code
_entity_poly.pdbx_strand_id
1 'polypeptide(L)'
;MIEVNSFAELRTTKPSASGDIAMLKRYYDKDSTFQGGGRFVGFIDASIAASKDDGGSVAVATGGGYYWKRIIDNVEDINIYHFGGKRLRGDSNFDADNGKVNHDACINMYKWGQAFSSPISDTSKNPIHGVGIRFPAGKFLVNPVDLTGEGEINYFSLYGDDCEYGVSPRTIIVSDQSAATVFKVKARRTAIRGIFWDGQATADTETNTGVITPEMVSNTQPFFENTVIEGEFVNITCCRIENIGGAAFKLLDTLDTRLDQIYSNTTYARVFDIQWSDSVIGVWDHSTAVELSNCNFQKGYSDATLYMPRVTQGLIRNVWIEHTRFPGDLSNGQWIIDALSIESSENPLKLNYTKATMRALSLQSGAKVDLSRSGTPWLSGFEYGWRRDENYGSEMTGSLKAGWYSGYRVSNATDEDKWFRVGKFFFPHANQHWHLEMHGKTLRDTVTQPADAPLLTNVCGKAYLNLYRGASSVGGNLHYEGDSGVVDCIVRTSDSKGLYGEVWIKLKAQCGDVMVNLKTTGPSRFEAGECSLFSADFSEVTDLDTTKRVTLSTVMNFHNGTAGYGFDGSLATLTTAVAEAPAATATPAGYITVKINGVNRKLAYF
;
A
#
# COMPACT_ATOMS: atom_id res chain seq x y z
N MET A 1 58.35 18.04 3.44
CA MET A 1 57.22 17.09 3.44
C MET A 1 57.81 15.71 3.28
N ILE A 2 57.55 14.82 4.23
CA ILE A 2 58.05 13.43 4.22
C ILE A 2 57.14 12.64 3.27
N GLU A 3 57.69 11.81 2.39
CA GLU A 3 56.88 10.88 1.60
C GLU A 3 57.02 9.48 2.18
N VAL A 4 55.89 8.80 2.38
CA VAL A 4 55.84 7.39 2.78
C VAL A 4 54.96 6.60 1.80
N ASN A 5 55.37 5.38 1.47
CA ASN A 5 54.70 4.57 0.46
C ASN A 5 53.53 3.77 1.01
N SER A 6 53.47 3.49 2.32
CA SER A 6 52.42 2.68 2.94
C SER A 6 52.14 3.05 4.39
N PHE A 7 50.98 2.64 4.93
CA PHE A 7 50.62 2.89 6.32
C PHE A 7 51.54 2.13 7.29
N ALA A 8 52.02 0.95 6.88
CA ALA A 8 53.01 0.19 7.64
C ALA A 8 54.35 0.93 7.73
N GLU A 9 54.80 1.58 6.66
CA GLU A 9 56.00 2.43 6.65
C GLU A 9 55.80 3.70 7.48
N LEU A 10 54.59 4.29 7.48
CA LEU A 10 54.27 5.44 8.31
C LEU A 10 54.46 5.14 9.81
N ARG A 11 54.10 3.94 10.27
CA ARG A 11 54.29 3.49 11.67
C ARG A 11 55.76 3.36 12.08
N THR A 12 56.69 3.22 11.14
CA THR A 12 58.12 3.07 11.42
C THR A 12 58.92 4.33 11.08
N THR A 13 58.28 5.32 10.45
CA THR A 13 58.88 6.60 10.08
C THR A 13 58.68 7.62 11.20
N LYS A 14 59.71 7.85 12.01
CA LYS A 14 59.63 8.81 13.11
C LYS A 14 59.63 10.27 12.60
N PRO A 15 58.70 11.14 13.03
CA PRO A 15 58.78 12.58 12.75
C PRO A 15 60.02 13.17 13.42
N SER A 16 60.69 14.12 12.75
CA SER A 16 61.86 14.81 13.32
C SER A 16 61.44 15.78 14.42
N ALA A 17 60.26 16.39 14.27
CA ALA A 17 59.61 17.21 15.27
C ALA A 17 58.08 17.06 15.22
N SER A 18 57.39 17.36 16.34
CA SER A 18 55.94 17.50 16.33
C SER A 18 55.52 18.62 15.38
N GLY A 19 54.52 18.36 14.52
CA GLY A 19 54.09 19.27 13.45
C GLY A 19 54.63 18.92 12.06
N ASP A 20 55.59 17.98 11.94
CA ASP A 20 56.05 17.49 10.65
C ASP A 20 54.89 16.90 9.84
N ILE A 21 54.90 17.11 8.52
CA ILE A 21 53.87 16.60 7.62
C ILE A 21 54.44 15.49 6.74
N ALA A 22 53.77 14.33 6.77
CA ALA A 22 53.98 13.22 5.86
C ALA A 22 52.84 13.13 4.82
N MET A 23 53.20 12.80 3.59
CA MET A 23 52.28 12.42 2.52
C MET A 23 52.31 10.91 2.34
N LEU A 24 51.21 10.26 2.71
CA LEU A 24 50.95 8.85 2.48
C LEU A 24 50.44 8.63 1.07
N LYS A 25 51.18 7.89 0.24
CA LYS A 25 50.78 7.61 -1.15
C LYS A 25 49.58 6.68 -1.25
N ARG A 26 49.47 5.70 -0.33
CA ARG A 26 48.48 4.60 -0.35
C ARG A 26 48.52 3.85 0.98
N TYR A 27 47.49 3.07 1.27
CA TYR A 27 47.45 2.29 2.50
C TYR A 27 48.42 1.09 2.46
N TYR A 28 48.33 0.27 1.41
CA TYR A 28 49.21 -0.90 1.22
C TYR A 28 50.37 -0.59 0.27
N ASP A 29 51.56 -1.08 0.61
CA ASP A 29 52.72 -0.92 -0.26
C ASP A 29 52.47 -1.62 -1.61
N LYS A 30 53.04 -1.04 -2.67
CA LYS A 30 52.93 -1.50 -4.08
C LYS A 30 51.51 -1.61 -4.65
N ASP A 31 50.50 -1.11 -3.94
CA ASP A 31 49.15 -1.05 -4.50
C ASP A 31 49.05 0.00 -5.61
N SER A 32 48.76 -0.43 -6.84
CA SER A 32 48.66 0.42 -8.03
C SER A 32 47.41 1.32 -8.08
N THR A 33 46.42 1.17 -7.19
CA THR A 33 45.23 2.05 -7.17
C THR A 33 45.42 3.32 -6.35
N PHE A 34 46.51 3.42 -5.59
CA PHE A 34 46.81 4.57 -4.72
C PHE A 34 45.69 4.93 -3.73
N GLN A 35 44.95 3.92 -3.25
CA GLN A 35 43.82 4.10 -2.34
C GLN A 35 44.27 4.25 -0.88
N GLY A 36 43.51 5.02 -0.10
CA GLY A 36 43.73 5.21 1.34
C GLY A 36 44.88 6.14 1.74
N GLY A 37 45.52 6.79 0.75
CA GLY A 37 46.56 7.80 0.96
C GLY A 37 46.04 9.07 1.65
N GLY A 38 46.90 10.08 1.80
CA GLY A 38 46.54 11.38 2.38
C GLY A 38 47.66 12.01 3.19
N ARG A 39 47.38 13.18 3.78
CA ARG A 39 48.34 13.92 4.60
C ARG A 39 48.21 13.54 6.07
N PHE A 40 49.33 13.46 6.76
CA PHE A 40 49.41 13.20 8.19
C PHE A 40 50.32 14.20 8.88
N VAL A 41 49.97 14.62 10.08
CA VAL A 41 50.80 15.44 10.96
C VAL A 41 51.38 14.56 12.08
N GLY A 42 52.69 14.68 12.31
CA GLY A 42 53.43 13.89 13.28
C GLY A 42 53.43 14.54 14.66
N PHE A 43 53.40 13.71 15.70
CA PHE A 43 53.51 14.13 17.09
C PHE A 43 54.49 13.22 17.82
N ILE A 44 55.46 13.83 18.52
CA ILE A 44 56.34 13.14 19.46
C ILE A 44 55.65 13.17 20.82
N ASP A 45 55.24 12.00 21.31
CA ASP A 45 54.54 11.84 22.58
C ASP A 45 55.01 10.54 23.24
N ALA A 46 55.87 10.66 24.25
CA ALA A 46 56.42 9.52 24.97
C ALA A 46 55.36 8.64 25.66
N SER A 47 54.15 9.17 25.88
CA SER A 47 53.06 8.49 26.58
C SER A 47 52.09 7.74 25.65
N ILE A 48 52.16 7.96 24.34
CA ILE A 48 51.25 7.30 23.40
C ILE A 48 51.54 5.79 23.35
N ALA A 49 50.52 4.99 23.64
CA ALA A 49 50.60 3.54 23.58
C ALA A 49 50.27 3.03 22.16
N ALA A 50 50.91 1.94 21.73
CA ALA A 50 50.64 1.30 20.43
C ALA A 50 49.16 0.89 20.26
N SER A 51 48.44 0.64 21.35
CA SER A 51 47.00 0.34 21.36
C SER A 51 46.10 1.52 20.94
N LYS A 52 46.68 2.70 20.73
CA LYS A 52 45.98 3.89 20.19
C LYS A 52 46.04 3.99 18.67
N ASP A 53 46.74 3.07 17.99
CA ASP A 53 46.63 2.93 16.54
C ASP A 53 45.23 2.44 16.17
N ASP A 54 44.54 3.18 15.32
CA ASP A 54 43.17 2.85 14.88
C ASP A 54 43.14 2.22 13.48
N GLY A 55 44.31 1.94 12.91
CA GLY A 55 44.44 1.37 11.59
C GLY A 55 44.04 2.29 10.45
N GLY A 56 43.93 3.62 10.64
CA GLY A 56 43.65 4.51 9.51
C GLY A 56 43.81 6.01 9.73
N SER A 57 43.26 6.55 10.81
CA SER A 57 43.34 7.99 11.12
C SER A 57 44.50 8.33 12.07
N VAL A 58 44.95 7.36 12.87
CA VAL A 58 46.09 7.46 13.77
C VAL A 58 47.01 6.26 13.56
N ALA A 59 48.23 6.52 13.09
CA ALA A 59 49.29 5.51 12.98
C ALA A 59 50.26 5.69 14.15
N VAL A 60 50.38 4.69 15.03
CA VAL A 60 51.28 4.74 16.19
C VAL A 60 52.47 3.81 15.95
N ALA A 61 53.64 4.23 16.42
CA ALA A 61 54.82 3.38 16.38
C ALA A 61 54.61 2.07 17.17
N THR A 62 55.19 0.96 16.71
CA THR A 62 55.01 -0.38 17.30
C THR A 62 55.40 -0.46 18.79
N GLY A 63 56.26 0.45 19.29
CA GLY A 63 56.63 0.58 20.70
C GLY A 63 56.08 1.81 21.41
N GLY A 64 55.20 2.60 20.76
CA GLY A 64 54.78 3.91 21.24
C GLY A 64 55.84 5.01 21.04
N GLY A 65 55.61 6.17 21.65
CA GLY A 65 56.57 7.29 21.68
C GLY A 65 56.39 8.35 20.59
N TYR A 66 55.69 8.04 19.50
CA TYR A 66 55.23 9.00 18.50
C TYR A 66 54.04 8.44 17.73
N TYR A 67 53.28 9.33 17.08
CA TYR A 67 52.19 8.94 16.20
C TYR A 67 52.02 9.94 15.05
N TRP A 68 51.35 9.49 14.00
CA TRP A 68 50.91 10.28 12.88
C TRP A 68 49.39 10.37 12.91
N LYS A 69 48.85 11.58 12.88
CA LYS A 69 47.41 11.83 12.81
C LYS A 69 47.03 12.33 11.42
N ARG A 70 46.05 11.69 10.79
CA ARG A 70 45.53 12.07 9.49
C ARG A 70 44.95 13.48 9.56
N ILE A 71 45.28 14.30 8.57
CA ILE A 71 44.64 15.60 8.34
C ILE A 71 43.33 15.33 7.60
N ILE A 72 42.21 15.63 8.25
CA ILE A 72 40.85 15.38 7.73
C ILE A 72 40.21 16.75 7.51
N ASP A 73 40.14 17.17 6.24
CA ASP A 73 39.54 18.45 5.86
C ASP A 73 38.00 18.35 5.86
N ASN A 74 37.46 17.21 5.42
CA ASN A 74 36.06 16.85 5.47
C ASN A 74 35.91 15.40 5.94
N VAL A 75 35.03 15.18 6.92
CA VAL A 75 34.81 13.86 7.52
C VAL A 75 34.11 12.89 6.56
N GLU A 76 33.30 13.41 5.64
CA GLU A 76 32.56 12.63 4.65
C GLU A 76 33.47 11.99 3.59
N ASP A 77 34.68 12.53 3.41
CA ASP A 77 35.68 11.99 2.48
C ASP A 77 36.38 10.76 3.04
N ILE A 78 36.26 10.51 4.35
CA ILE A 78 36.83 9.35 5.02
C ILE A 78 35.94 8.12 4.79
N ASN A 79 36.57 7.02 4.42
CA ASN A 79 35.92 5.79 3.96
C ASN A 79 36.85 4.59 4.23
N ILE A 80 36.35 3.37 4.00
CA ILE A 80 37.09 2.15 4.35
C ILE A 80 38.48 2.06 3.72
N TYR A 81 38.77 2.69 2.57
CA TYR A 81 40.13 2.68 1.99
C TYR A 81 41.16 3.31 2.94
N HIS A 82 40.76 4.31 3.73
CA HIS A 82 41.63 4.94 4.71
C HIS A 82 41.95 4.03 5.91
N PHE A 83 41.18 2.96 6.10
CA PHE A 83 41.33 1.94 7.14
C PHE A 83 41.82 0.59 6.59
N GLY A 84 42.31 0.58 5.35
CA GLY A 84 42.82 -0.62 4.69
C GLY A 84 41.81 -1.41 3.89
N GLY A 85 40.59 -0.93 3.69
CA GLY A 85 39.65 -1.56 2.75
C GLY A 85 40.21 -1.62 1.33
N LYS A 86 39.70 -2.55 0.52
CA LYS A 86 40.07 -2.75 -0.88
C LYS A 86 38.85 -3.19 -1.69
N ARG A 87 38.72 -2.68 -2.92
CA ARG A 87 37.74 -3.19 -3.88
C ARG A 87 38.28 -4.43 -4.59
N LEU A 88 37.36 -5.26 -5.08
CA LEU A 88 37.65 -6.35 -6.00
C LEU A 88 38.19 -5.81 -7.32
N ARG A 89 39.15 -6.55 -7.91
CA ARG A 89 39.75 -6.26 -9.22
C ARG A 89 39.48 -7.34 -10.27
N GLY A 90 38.91 -8.47 -9.86
CA GLY A 90 38.76 -9.64 -10.72
C GLY A 90 40.06 -10.43 -10.86
N ASP A 91 41.02 -10.23 -9.95
CA ASP A 91 42.28 -10.97 -9.90
C ASP A 91 42.28 -11.84 -8.63
N SER A 92 42.36 -13.15 -8.80
CA SER A 92 42.21 -14.10 -7.69
C SER A 92 43.29 -13.96 -6.62
N ASN A 93 44.48 -13.47 -6.96
CA ASN A 93 45.56 -13.28 -5.99
C ASN A 93 45.38 -11.97 -5.21
N PHE A 94 44.98 -10.89 -5.89
CA PHE A 94 44.69 -9.62 -5.24
C PHE A 94 43.44 -9.71 -4.36
N ASP A 95 42.42 -10.42 -4.83
CA ASP A 95 41.10 -10.48 -4.19
C ASP A 95 41.02 -11.51 -3.05
N ALA A 96 42.02 -12.37 -2.89
CA ALA A 96 42.04 -13.46 -1.91
C ALA A 96 41.91 -12.99 -0.45
N ASP A 97 42.45 -11.82 -0.10
CA ASP A 97 42.42 -11.29 1.27
C ASP A 97 41.27 -10.29 1.52
N ASN A 98 40.56 -9.86 0.47
CA ASN A 98 39.60 -8.76 0.53
C ASN A 98 38.50 -8.98 1.57
N GLY A 99 38.00 -10.22 1.73
CA GLY A 99 36.95 -10.53 2.70
C GLY A 99 37.33 -10.15 4.14
N LYS A 100 38.50 -10.62 4.59
CA LYS A 100 39.05 -10.29 5.93
C LYS A 100 39.49 -8.83 6.01
N VAL A 101 40.14 -8.32 4.98
CA VAL A 101 40.67 -6.96 4.96
C VAL A 101 39.54 -5.93 5.04
N ASN A 102 38.46 -6.12 4.30
CA ASN A 102 37.30 -5.23 4.35
C ASN A 102 36.51 -5.39 5.67
N HIS A 103 36.43 -6.60 6.23
CA HIS A 103 35.89 -6.80 7.58
C HIS A 103 36.66 -5.96 8.62
N ASP A 104 37.99 -6.07 8.65
CA ASP A 104 38.84 -5.35 9.60
C ASP A 104 38.73 -3.82 9.38
N ALA A 105 38.69 -3.37 8.13
CA ALA A 105 38.50 -1.97 7.79
C ALA A 105 37.13 -1.41 8.23
N CYS A 106 36.06 -2.20 8.11
CA CYS A 106 34.73 -1.84 8.61
C CYS A 106 34.72 -1.68 10.13
N ILE A 107 35.32 -2.62 10.86
CA ILE A 107 35.42 -2.54 12.33
C ILE A 107 36.24 -1.32 12.76
N ASN A 108 37.40 -1.09 12.13
CA ASN A 108 38.26 0.04 12.45
C ASN A 108 37.56 1.38 12.18
N MET A 109 36.89 1.50 11.02
CA MET A 109 36.13 2.70 10.67
C MET A 109 34.95 2.92 11.62
N TYR A 110 34.23 1.86 12.00
CA TYR A 110 33.15 1.94 12.99
C TYR A 110 33.68 2.47 14.33
N LYS A 111 34.76 1.87 14.86
CA LYS A 111 35.37 2.29 16.15
C LYS A 111 35.86 3.74 16.10
N TRP A 112 36.51 4.12 15.01
CA TRP A 112 36.92 5.51 14.78
C TRP A 112 35.70 6.46 14.73
N GLY A 113 34.66 6.10 13.99
CA GLY A 113 33.45 6.91 13.83
C GLY A 113 32.67 7.09 15.13
N GLN A 114 32.67 6.10 16.03
CA GLN A 114 32.11 6.23 17.38
C GLN A 114 32.92 7.17 18.27
N ALA A 115 34.24 7.19 18.12
CA ALA A 115 35.15 8.07 18.87
C ALA A 115 35.23 9.49 18.29
N PHE A 116 34.72 9.72 17.08
CA PHE A 116 34.72 11.03 16.43
C PHE A 116 33.70 11.95 17.12
N SER A 117 34.16 12.78 18.05
CA SER A 117 33.32 13.72 18.78
C SER A 117 33.26 15.10 18.13
N SER A 118 32.07 15.68 18.11
CA SER A 118 31.88 17.13 17.93
C SER A 118 32.64 17.90 19.03
N PRO A 119 33.05 19.16 18.82
CA PRO A 119 33.65 20.01 19.86
C PRO A 119 32.75 20.29 21.08
N ILE A 120 31.55 19.71 21.14
CA ILE A 120 30.64 19.83 22.27
C ILE A 120 31.12 18.88 23.39
N SER A 121 31.63 19.47 24.47
CA SER A 121 32.12 18.76 25.66
C SER A 121 31.02 18.01 26.42
N ASP A 122 29.76 18.32 26.15
CA ASP A 122 28.59 17.60 26.67
C ASP A 122 28.28 16.41 25.76
N THR A 123 28.81 15.23 26.11
CA THR A 123 28.62 13.99 25.36
C THR A 123 27.16 13.54 25.28
N SER A 124 26.29 14.03 26.16
CA SER A 124 24.83 13.79 26.11
C SER A 124 24.12 14.63 25.05
N LYS A 125 24.80 15.65 24.51
CA LYS A 125 24.32 16.56 23.47
C LYS A 125 25.16 16.49 22.21
N ASN A 126 26.06 15.51 22.06
CA ASN A 126 26.85 15.37 20.85
C ASN A 126 25.92 15.00 19.68
N PRO A 127 25.63 15.88 18.72
CA PRO A 127 24.74 15.55 17.61
C PRO A 127 25.44 14.68 16.56
N ILE A 128 26.77 14.54 16.64
CA ILE A 128 27.57 13.74 15.73
C ILE A 128 27.69 12.34 16.33
N HIS A 129 26.68 11.52 16.06
CA HIS A 129 26.73 10.08 16.27
C HIS A 129 26.79 9.42 14.89
N GLY A 130 27.97 9.00 14.46
CA GLY A 130 28.08 8.13 13.29
C GLY A 130 28.39 8.85 11.98
N VAL A 131 29.68 9.12 11.78
CA VAL A 131 30.25 9.21 10.42
C VAL A 131 29.94 7.92 9.62
N GLY A 132 29.73 6.81 10.33
CA GLY A 132 29.31 5.53 9.76
C GLY A 132 30.44 4.78 9.09
N ILE A 133 30.17 3.53 8.71
CA ILE A 133 31.02 2.78 7.80
C ILE A 133 30.72 3.30 6.40
N ARG A 134 31.72 3.82 5.68
CA ARG A 134 31.54 4.37 4.33
C ARG A 134 32.32 3.59 3.30
N PHE A 135 31.61 3.14 2.29
CA PHE A 135 32.15 2.52 1.11
C PHE A 135 32.19 3.54 -0.03
N PRO A 136 33.32 3.66 -0.74
CA PRO A 136 33.37 4.38 -2.01
C PRO A 136 32.80 3.51 -3.15
N ALA A 137 32.81 4.05 -4.38
CA ALA A 137 32.41 3.30 -5.56
C ALA A 137 33.27 2.04 -5.79
N GLY A 138 32.62 0.91 -6.07
CA GLY A 138 33.29 -0.36 -6.39
C GLY A 138 32.55 -1.58 -5.86
N LYS A 139 33.09 -2.76 -6.17
CA LYS A 139 32.62 -4.04 -5.64
C LYS A 139 33.52 -4.49 -4.49
N PHE A 140 32.95 -4.91 -3.37
CA PHE A 140 33.67 -5.28 -2.16
C PHE A 140 33.22 -6.65 -1.67
N LEU A 141 34.19 -7.54 -1.44
CA LEU A 141 33.97 -8.76 -0.67
C LEU A 141 34.14 -8.42 0.82
N VAL A 142 33.11 -8.61 1.62
CA VAL A 142 33.11 -8.27 3.05
C VAL A 142 32.71 -9.51 3.86
N ASN A 143 33.63 -10.04 4.68
CA ASN A 143 33.26 -11.09 5.64
C ASN A 143 32.35 -10.53 6.74
N PRO A 144 31.51 -11.37 7.38
CA PRO A 144 30.56 -10.96 8.42
C PRO A 144 31.16 -10.04 9.49
N VAL A 145 30.58 -8.86 9.64
CA VAL A 145 30.88 -7.84 10.65
C VAL A 145 29.81 -7.92 11.75
N ASP A 146 30.15 -8.58 12.85
CA ASP A 146 29.29 -8.70 14.03
C ASP A 146 29.70 -7.69 15.11
N LEU A 147 28.85 -6.71 15.35
CA LEU A 147 29.03 -5.66 16.36
C LEU A 147 28.17 -5.87 17.61
N THR A 148 27.47 -7.02 17.73
CA THR A 148 26.61 -7.29 18.90
C THR A 148 27.39 -7.37 20.21
N GLY A 149 28.68 -7.70 20.14
CA GLY A 149 29.60 -7.70 21.29
C GLY A 149 29.91 -6.31 21.85
N GLU A 150 29.60 -5.22 21.13
CA GLU A 150 29.82 -3.84 21.58
C GLU A 150 28.70 -3.34 22.52
N GLY A 151 27.68 -4.18 22.79
CA GLY A 151 26.51 -3.79 23.57
C GLY A 151 25.46 -3.07 22.72
N GLU A 152 24.54 -2.36 23.35
CA GLU A 152 23.58 -1.54 22.61
C GLU A 152 24.25 -0.28 22.07
N ILE A 153 24.19 -0.11 20.74
CA ILE A 153 24.79 0.97 19.99
C ILE A 153 23.75 2.07 19.80
N ASN A 154 24.10 3.32 20.10
CA ASN A 154 23.15 4.44 19.95
C ASN A 154 22.78 4.75 18.49
N TYR A 155 23.77 4.66 17.59
CA TYR A 155 23.62 4.92 16.16
C TYR A 155 24.57 4.03 15.35
N PHE A 156 24.03 3.27 14.41
CA PHE A 156 24.77 2.54 13.39
C PHE A 156 24.49 3.16 12.02
N SER A 157 25.53 3.31 11.19
CA SER A 157 25.36 3.82 9.84
C SER A 157 26.25 3.11 8.84
N LEU A 158 25.68 2.80 7.68
CA LEU A 158 26.35 2.17 6.56
C LEU A 158 26.01 2.94 5.28
N TYR A 159 27.03 3.55 4.68
CA TYR A 159 26.86 4.39 3.50
C TYR A 159 27.70 3.84 2.35
N GLY A 160 27.11 3.69 1.18
CA GLY A 160 27.81 3.52 -0.08
C GLY A 160 27.94 4.84 -0.84
N ASP A 161 28.62 4.78 -1.98
CA ASP A 161 28.59 5.85 -2.99
C ASP A 161 27.21 5.85 -3.65
N ASP A 162 26.29 6.59 -3.06
CA ASP A 162 24.92 6.68 -3.55
C ASP A 162 24.82 7.46 -4.87
N CYS A 163 23.77 7.11 -5.61
CA CYS A 163 23.18 7.95 -6.64
C CYS A 163 21.84 8.40 -6.07
N GLU A 164 21.34 9.59 -6.45
CA GLU A 164 19.99 10.03 -6.07
C GLU A 164 18.89 9.07 -6.55
N TYR A 165 19.24 8.14 -7.46
CA TYR A 165 18.38 7.09 -7.97
C TYR A 165 18.81 5.70 -7.47
N GLY A 166 17.98 5.09 -6.61
CA GLY A 166 18.26 3.83 -5.92
C GLY A 166 18.40 2.58 -6.81
N VAL A 167 18.07 2.66 -8.10
CA VAL A 167 18.22 1.54 -9.06
C VAL A 167 19.68 1.21 -9.34
N SER A 168 20.59 2.17 -9.16
CA SER A 168 22.01 1.99 -9.51
C SER A 168 22.96 2.56 -8.46
N PRO A 169 22.97 2.03 -7.23
CA PRO A 169 24.01 2.36 -6.26
C PRO A 169 25.38 1.93 -6.81
N ARG A 170 26.43 2.73 -6.55
CA ARG A 170 27.78 2.48 -7.11
C ARG A 170 28.68 1.65 -6.20
N THR A 171 28.21 1.35 -4.99
CA THR A 171 28.83 0.40 -4.06
C THR A 171 28.10 -0.93 -4.13
N ILE A 172 28.83 -1.98 -4.49
CA ILE A 172 28.35 -3.36 -4.53
C ILE A 172 29.02 -4.14 -3.41
N ILE A 173 28.24 -4.78 -2.55
CA ILE A 173 28.73 -5.67 -1.50
C ILE A 173 28.37 -7.10 -1.89
N VAL A 174 29.38 -7.98 -1.83
CA VAL A 174 29.25 -9.44 -1.82
C VAL A 174 29.92 -9.96 -0.55
N SER A 175 29.63 -11.20 -0.16
CA SER A 175 30.21 -11.80 1.03
C SER A 175 30.62 -13.26 0.78
N ASP A 176 31.03 -13.94 1.85
CA ASP A 176 31.62 -15.27 1.86
C ASP A 176 30.62 -16.42 1.70
N GLN A 177 29.32 -16.11 1.54
CA GLN A 177 28.22 -17.07 1.41
C GLN A 177 28.04 -17.96 2.65
N SER A 178 28.62 -17.58 3.80
CA SER A 178 28.39 -18.26 5.07
C SER A 178 26.97 -18.01 5.59
N ALA A 179 26.54 -18.77 6.59
CA ALA A 179 25.23 -18.56 7.23
C ALA A 179 25.19 -17.31 8.14
N ALA A 180 26.32 -16.61 8.33
CA ALA A 180 26.39 -15.45 9.20
C ALA A 180 26.00 -14.16 8.47
N THR A 181 25.20 -13.32 9.12
CA THR A 181 24.77 -12.02 8.59
C THR A 181 25.97 -11.12 8.29
N VAL A 182 25.99 -10.46 7.13
CA VAL A 182 27.11 -9.59 6.71
C VAL A 182 27.30 -8.41 7.68
N PHE A 183 26.23 -7.76 8.12
CA PHE A 183 26.25 -6.73 9.15
C PHE A 183 25.24 -7.06 10.24
N LYS A 184 25.73 -7.50 11.40
CA LYS A 184 24.90 -7.80 12.57
C LYS A 184 25.15 -6.80 13.67
N VAL A 185 24.09 -6.13 14.13
CA VAL A 185 24.19 -5.03 15.10
C VAL A 185 23.13 -5.15 16.18
N LYS A 186 23.35 -4.45 17.29
CA LYS A 186 22.34 -4.18 18.32
C LYS A 186 22.21 -2.66 18.47
N ALA A 187 21.56 -2.00 17.53
CA ALA A 187 21.59 -0.54 17.41
C ALA A 187 20.20 0.11 17.55
N ARG A 188 20.07 1.13 18.41
CA ARG A 188 18.79 1.84 18.61
C ARG A 188 18.36 2.65 17.38
N ARG A 189 19.33 3.15 16.61
CA ARG A 189 19.13 3.96 15.40
C ARG A 189 20.02 3.43 14.29
N THR A 190 19.46 3.23 13.11
CA THR A 190 20.15 2.66 11.96
C THR A 190 19.90 3.50 10.71
N ALA A 191 20.97 3.81 9.98
CA ALA A 191 20.89 4.41 8.64
C ALA A 191 21.68 3.57 7.64
N ILE A 192 21.04 3.14 6.54
CA ILE A 192 21.69 2.44 5.43
C ILE A 192 21.36 3.16 4.14
N ARG A 193 22.37 3.52 3.34
CA ARG A 193 22.14 4.21 2.07
C ARG A 193 23.11 3.79 0.98
N GLY A 194 22.63 3.68 -0.26
CA GLY A 194 23.51 3.59 -1.43
C GLY A 194 24.21 2.24 -1.61
N ILE A 195 23.58 1.15 -1.16
CA ILE A 195 24.18 -0.18 -1.21
C ILE A 195 23.47 -1.05 -2.25
N PHE A 196 24.25 -1.66 -3.14
CA PHE A 196 23.83 -2.85 -3.87
C PHE A 196 24.34 -4.10 -3.12
N TRP A 197 23.43 -4.86 -2.52
CA TRP A 197 23.71 -6.20 -2.00
C TRP A 197 23.45 -7.27 -3.07
N ASP A 198 24.50 -8.02 -3.43
CA ASP A 198 24.45 -9.21 -4.28
C ASP A 198 24.75 -10.44 -3.42
N GLY A 199 23.71 -11.21 -3.09
CA GLY A 199 23.82 -12.37 -2.21
C GLY A 199 24.48 -13.59 -2.87
N GLN A 200 24.74 -13.54 -4.19
CA GLN A 200 25.36 -14.63 -4.96
C GLN A 200 24.63 -15.99 -4.82
N ALA A 201 23.38 -15.97 -4.40
CA ALA A 201 22.56 -17.16 -4.23
C ALA A 201 21.93 -17.56 -5.56
N THR A 202 21.63 -18.85 -5.70
CA THR A 202 20.96 -19.44 -6.86
C THR A 202 20.00 -20.52 -6.40
N ALA A 203 18.87 -20.68 -7.08
CA ALA A 203 17.94 -21.79 -6.90
C ALA A 203 17.26 -22.15 -8.23
N ASP A 204 16.85 -23.40 -8.40
CA ASP A 204 16.05 -23.83 -9.55
C ASP A 204 14.60 -23.36 -9.37
N THR A 205 14.20 -22.35 -10.12
CA THR A 205 12.85 -21.77 -10.12
C THR A 205 11.99 -22.28 -11.28
N GLU A 206 12.56 -23.01 -12.24
CA GLU A 206 11.79 -23.54 -13.37
C GLU A 206 11.11 -24.86 -12.98
N THR A 207 11.86 -25.76 -12.35
CA THR A 207 11.32 -27.05 -11.87
C THR A 207 10.48 -26.87 -10.62
N ASN A 208 10.93 -26.00 -9.70
CA ASN A 208 10.22 -25.75 -8.46
C ASN A 208 9.31 -24.54 -8.61
N THR A 209 8.02 -24.77 -8.81
CA THR A 209 7.01 -23.72 -8.99
C THR A 209 6.42 -23.19 -7.68
N GLY A 210 6.63 -23.89 -6.56
CA GLY A 210 6.16 -23.48 -5.24
C GLY A 210 7.06 -22.45 -4.56
N VAL A 211 6.92 -22.34 -3.23
CA VAL A 211 7.86 -21.60 -2.37
C VAL A 211 9.25 -22.21 -2.52
N ILE A 212 10.27 -21.37 -2.77
CA ILE A 212 11.68 -21.76 -2.63
C ILE A 212 12.04 -21.69 -1.15
N THR A 213 12.41 -22.84 -0.56
CA THR A 213 12.80 -22.93 0.85
C THR A 213 14.31 -22.76 1.02
N PRO A 214 14.81 -22.44 2.22
CA PRO A 214 16.24 -22.24 2.47
C PRO A 214 17.13 -23.42 2.02
N GLU A 215 16.63 -24.65 2.08
CA GLU A 215 17.36 -25.87 1.69
C GLU A 215 17.54 -26.00 0.17
N MET A 216 16.78 -25.25 -0.62
CA MET A 216 16.80 -25.27 -2.08
C MET A 216 17.73 -24.20 -2.68
N VAL A 217 18.35 -23.37 -1.84
CA VAL A 217 19.17 -22.23 -2.24
C VAL A 217 20.65 -22.53 -2.00
N SER A 218 21.55 -22.07 -2.88
CA SER A 218 22.99 -22.33 -2.79
C SER A 218 23.66 -21.74 -1.53
N ASN A 219 23.12 -20.67 -0.97
CA ASN A 219 23.53 -20.11 0.33
C ASN A 219 22.34 -19.37 0.96
N THR A 220 22.40 -19.10 2.27
CA THR A 220 21.31 -18.45 3.02
C THR A 220 21.76 -17.20 3.75
N GLN A 221 22.82 -16.53 3.24
CA GLN A 221 23.46 -15.43 3.94
C GLN A 221 22.55 -14.18 4.02
N PRO A 222 22.20 -13.69 5.22
CA PRO A 222 21.48 -12.43 5.37
C PRO A 222 22.43 -11.23 5.20
N PHE A 223 21.93 -10.09 4.73
CA PHE A 223 22.75 -8.88 4.59
C PHE A 223 22.84 -8.08 5.89
N PHE A 224 21.71 -7.63 6.41
CA PHE A 224 21.66 -6.80 7.62
C PHE A 224 20.66 -7.35 8.63
N GLU A 225 21.07 -7.39 9.90
CA GLU A 225 20.23 -7.80 11.02
C GLU A 225 20.47 -6.87 12.22
N ASN A 226 19.40 -6.21 12.67
CA ASN A 226 19.40 -5.50 13.93
C ASN A 226 18.69 -6.33 15.00
N THR A 227 19.40 -6.66 16.07
CA THR A 227 18.88 -7.48 17.16
C THR A 227 18.56 -6.65 18.41
N VAL A 228 18.49 -5.32 18.29
CA VAL A 228 18.00 -4.49 19.39
C VAL A 228 16.54 -4.85 19.64
N ILE A 229 16.19 -5.00 20.91
CA ILE A 229 14.80 -5.20 21.33
C ILE A 229 14.27 -3.92 21.96
N GLU A 230 12.96 -3.88 22.14
CA GLU A 230 12.25 -2.81 22.82
C GLU A 230 12.38 -1.45 22.13
N GLY A 231 12.42 -1.46 20.79
CA GLY A 231 12.32 -0.27 19.95
C GLY A 231 13.53 -0.03 19.07
N GLU A 232 13.34 0.10 17.76
CA GLU A 232 14.36 0.61 16.83
C GLU A 232 13.85 1.70 15.88
N PHE A 233 14.75 2.59 15.45
CA PHE A 233 14.51 3.62 14.45
C PHE A 233 15.38 3.36 13.22
N VAL A 234 14.79 3.27 12.04
CA VAL A 234 15.50 2.76 10.86
C VAL A 234 15.25 3.65 9.64
N ASN A 235 16.31 3.98 8.90
CA ASN A 235 16.21 4.63 7.60
C ASN A 235 17.07 3.85 6.59
N ILE A 236 16.42 3.25 5.59
CA ILE A 236 17.08 2.50 4.52
C ILE A 236 16.65 3.12 3.20
N THR A 237 17.62 3.61 2.42
CA THR A 237 17.31 4.28 1.16
C THR A 237 18.30 4.00 0.03
N CYS A 238 17.82 4.06 -1.20
CA CYS A 238 18.64 3.92 -2.41
C CYS A 238 19.45 2.61 -2.42
N CYS A 239 18.76 1.49 -2.21
CA CYS A 239 19.37 0.16 -2.17
C CYS A 239 18.92 -0.72 -3.33
N ARG A 240 19.83 -1.55 -3.83
CA ARG A 240 19.54 -2.63 -4.79
C ARG A 240 19.84 -3.97 -4.16
N ILE A 241 18.92 -4.92 -4.31
CA ILE A 241 18.96 -6.23 -3.65
C ILE A 241 18.81 -7.33 -4.70
N GLU A 242 19.83 -8.14 -4.93
CA GLU A 242 19.77 -9.22 -5.92
C GLU A 242 20.36 -10.53 -5.40
N ASN A 243 19.87 -11.63 -5.94
CA ASN A 243 20.40 -12.99 -5.75
C ASN A 243 20.56 -13.33 -4.25
N ILE A 244 19.58 -12.97 -3.43
CA ILE A 244 19.64 -13.21 -1.98
C ILE A 244 19.08 -14.58 -1.64
N GLY A 245 19.75 -15.30 -0.75
CA GLY A 245 19.25 -16.55 -0.17
C GLY A 245 18.94 -16.47 1.32
N GLY A 246 19.40 -15.42 2.01
CA GLY A 246 18.93 -14.99 3.32
C GLY A 246 18.22 -13.64 3.23
N ALA A 247 17.50 -13.25 4.28
CA ALA A 247 16.77 -11.98 4.26
C ALA A 247 17.71 -10.78 4.11
N ALA A 248 17.33 -9.79 3.29
CA ALA A 248 18.20 -8.61 3.09
C ALA A 248 18.22 -7.71 4.32
N PHE A 249 17.05 -7.40 4.89
CA PHE A 249 16.92 -6.58 6.09
C PHE A 249 16.05 -7.27 7.12
N LYS A 250 16.66 -7.68 8.23
CA LYS A 250 15.99 -8.22 9.41
C LYS A 250 15.89 -7.14 10.48
N LEU A 251 14.66 -6.73 10.75
CA LEU A 251 14.29 -5.65 11.66
C LEU A 251 13.42 -6.22 12.79
N LEU A 252 13.52 -5.63 13.98
CA LEU A 252 12.88 -6.11 15.21
C LEU A 252 12.39 -4.93 16.04
N ASP A 253 11.13 -4.98 16.48
CA ASP A 253 10.54 -3.97 17.37
C ASP A 253 10.59 -2.55 16.79
N THR A 254 10.27 -2.39 15.50
CA THR A 254 10.35 -1.07 14.84
C THR A 254 9.39 -0.05 15.47
N LEU A 255 9.88 1.18 15.70
CA LEU A 255 9.10 2.32 16.19
C LEU A 255 8.79 3.35 15.10
N ASP A 256 9.75 3.59 14.22
CA ASP A 256 9.67 4.48 13.07
C ASP A 256 10.70 4.01 12.04
N THR A 257 10.23 3.63 10.86
CA THR A 257 11.06 3.02 9.82
C THR A 257 10.73 3.61 8.47
N ARG A 258 11.73 4.16 7.78
CA ARG A 258 11.61 4.63 6.40
C ARG A 258 12.39 3.72 5.45
N LEU A 259 11.69 3.19 4.45
CA LEU A 259 12.19 2.32 3.39
C LEU A 259 11.88 3.00 2.05
N ASP A 260 12.88 3.59 1.40
CA ASP A 260 12.65 4.44 0.21
C ASP A 260 13.62 4.13 -0.95
N GLN A 261 13.11 4.06 -2.18
CA GLN A 261 13.94 3.76 -3.35
C GLN A 261 14.73 2.45 -3.23
N ILE A 262 14.03 1.37 -2.86
CA ILE A 262 14.62 0.04 -2.74
C ILE A 262 14.13 -0.82 -3.91
N TYR A 263 15.09 -1.44 -4.60
CA TYR A 263 14.85 -2.19 -5.83
C TYR A 263 15.38 -3.61 -5.66
N SER A 264 14.55 -4.62 -5.95
CA SER A 264 15.02 -6.01 -5.95
C SER A 264 14.80 -6.70 -7.28
N ASN A 265 15.68 -7.65 -7.59
CA ASN A 265 15.57 -8.50 -8.76
C ASN A 265 16.15 -9.88 -8.45
N THR A 266 15.35 -10.93 -8.70
CA THR A 266 15.66 -12.33 -8.40
C THR A 266 16.04 -12.52 -6.92
N THR A 267 15.05 -12.80 -6.07
CA THR A 267 15.28 -13.06 -4.65
C THR A 267 14.71 -14.42 -4.23
N TYR A 268 15.50 -15.23 -3.53
CA TYR A 268 15.09 -16.54 -3.01
C TYR A 268 14.77 -16.51 -1.52
N ALA A 269 14.87 -15.32 -0.91
CA ALA A 269 14.50 -15.01 0.46
C ALA A 269 13.75 -13.67 0.51
N ARG A 270 13.23 -13.35 1.69
CA ARG A 270 12.51 -12.10 1.99
C ARG A 270 13.43 -10.89 1.79
N VAL A 271 12.92 -9.82 1.18
CA VAL A 271 13.68 -8.56 1.14
C VAL A 271 13.60 -7.88 2.50
N PHE A 272 12.39 -7.75 3.05
CA PHE A 272 12.18 -7.29 4.43
C PHE A 272 11.62 -8.42 5.28
N ASP A 273 12.22 -8.62 6.44
CA ASP A 273 11.74 -9.47 7.52
C ASP A 273 11.63 -8.61 8.77
N ILE A 274 10.45 -8.00 8.96
CA ILE A 274 10.17 -7.09 10.08
C ILE A 274 9.33 -7.84 11.10
N GLN A 275 9.90 -8.03 12.29
CA GLN A 275 9.32 -8.83 13.37
C GLN A 275 9.25 -8.05 14.69
N TRP A 276 8.87 -8.75 15.74
CA TRP A 276 8.83 -8.25 17.11
C TRP A 276 9.40 -9.29 18.07
N SER A 277 9.82 -8.85 19.26
CA SER A 277 10.55 -9.66 20.25
C SER A 277 9.67 -10.39 21.26
N ASP A 278 8.39 -10.04 21.33
CA ASP A 278 7.45 -10.44 22.40
C ASP A 278 7.93 -10.01 23.79
N SER A 279 8.76 -8.96 23.90
CA SER A 279 9.12 -8.40 25.21
C SER A 279 7.86 -7.89 25.93
N VAL A 280 7.64 -8.41 27.13
CA VAL A 280 6.53 -8.01 28.01
C VAL A 280 6.66 -6.56 28.47
N ILE A 281 7.87 -6.00 28.45
CA ILE A 281 8.15 -4.63 28.86
C ILE A 281 7.84 -3.72 27.68
N GLY A 282 6.68 -3.07 27.70
CA GLY A 282 6.23 -2.21 26.60
C GLY A 282 5.36 -2.91 25.55
N VAL A 283 5.08 -4.21 25.72
CA VAL A 283 4.20 -5.01 24.86
C VAL A 283 4.69 -4.99 23.40
N TRP A 284 5.91 -5.48 23.19
CA TRP A 284 6.55 -5.56 21.88
C TRP A 284 6.06 -6.79 21.12
N ASP A 285 4.76 -6.82 20.82
CA ASP A 285 4.08 -7.88 20.07
C ASP A 285 3.75 -7.47 18.63
N HIS A 286 4.31 -6.34 18.17
CA HIS A 286 4.05 -5.70 16.88
C HIS A 286 5.17 -4.72 16.48
N SER A 287 5.07 -4.18 15.26
CA SER A 287 5.94 -3.15 14.70
C SER A 287 5.15 -1.86 14.42
N THR A 288 5.80 -0.70 14.40
CA THR A 288 5.13 0.60 14.30
C THR A 288 5.77 1.50 13.24
N ALA A 289 4.92 2.25 12.52
CA ALA A 289 5.30 3.34 11.62
C ALA A 289 6.36 2.97 10.56
N VAL A 290 6.11 1.88 9.83
CA VAL A 290 6.90 1.53 8.64
C VAL A 290 6.32 2.24 7.42
N GLU A 291 7.10 3.13 6.80
CA GLU A 291 6.81 3.74 5.50
C GLU A 291 7.66 3.10 4.41
N LEU A 292 7.01 2.47 3.43
CA LEU A 292 7.61 1.93 2.22
C LEU A 292 7.22 2.77 1.01
N SER A 293 8.21 3.36 0.33
CA SER A 293 7.94 4.32 -0.75
C SER A 293 8.89 4.22 -1.94
N ASN A 294 8.37 4.44 -3.15
CA ASN A 294 9.15 4.50 -4.39
C ASN A 294 10.02 3.24 -4.65
N CYS A 295 9.48 2.06 -4.34
CA CYS A 295 10.20 0.80 -4.45
C CYS A 295 9.68 -0.06 -5.61
N ASN A 296 10.53 -0.96 -6.11
CA ASN A 296 10.10 -1.99 -7.07
C ASN A 296 10.75 -3.34 -6.72
N PHE A 297 9.91 -4.37 -6.56
CA PHE A 297 10.35 -5.72 -6.20
C PHE A 297 10.02 -6.68 -7.34
N GLN A 298 11.05 -7.22 -8.00
CA GLN A 298 10.88 -8.16 -9.09
C GLN A 298 11.39 -9.56 -8.73
N LYS A 299 10.66 -10.58 -9.19
CA LYS A 299 11.10 -12.00 -9.18
C LYS A 299 11.46 -12.50 -7.78
N GLY A 300 10.58 -12.31 -6.80
CA GLY A 300 10.69 -12.95 -5.49
C GLY A 300 10.08 -14.35 -5.45
N TYR A 301 10.80 -15.32 -4.90
CA TYR A 301 10.45 -16.75 -4.91
C TYR A 301 10.30 -17.41 -3.53
N SER A 302 10.65 -16.72 -2.44
CA SER A 302 10.43 -17.17 -1.06
C SER A 302 8.96 -17.13 -0.67
N ASP A 303 8.65 -17.47 0.58
CA ASP A 303 7.30 -17.46 1.15
C ASP A 303 6.67 -16.07 1.27
N ALA A 304 7.48 -15.02 1.23
CA ALA A 304 7.11 -13.62 1.13
C ALA A 304 8.29 -12.80 0.59
N THR A 305 8.02 -11.74 -0.17
CA THR A 305 9.02 -10.70 -0.49
C THR A 305 9.03 -9.61 0.58
N LEU A 306 7.84 -9.15 0.96
CA LEU A 306 7.62 -8.22 2.05
C LEU A 306 7.01 -8.98 3.24
N TYR A 307 7.79 -9.33 4.27
CA TYR A 307 7.26 -9.95 5.48
C TYR A 307 7.20 -8.92 6.60
N MET A 308 6.03 -8.30 6.78
CA MET A 308 5.79 -7.21 7.72
C MET A 308 4.42 -7.36 8.42
N PRO A 309 4.14 -8.52 9.06
CA PRO A 309 2.90 -8.68 9.81
C PRO A 309 2.88 -7.75 11.03
N ARG A 310 1.67 -7.42 11.51
CA ARG A 310 1.44 -6.56 12.69
C ARG A 310 2.17 -5.21 12.65
N VAL A 311 2.39 -4.63 11.47
CA VAL A 311 2.80 -3.24 11.39
C VAL A 311 1.59 -2.35 11.62
N THR A 312 1.61 -1.53 12.67
CA THR A 312 0.60 -0.49 12.90
C THR A 312 1.10 0.87 12.38
N GLN A 313 0.15 1.74 12.01
CA GLN A 313 0.44 3.06 11.41
C GLN A 313 1.40 3.00 10.21
N GLY A 314 1.34 1.93 9.42
CA GLY A 314 2.18 1.73 8.24
C GLY A 314 1.68 2.48 7.00
N LEU A 315 2.61 2.77 6.09
CA LEU A 315 2.35 3.45 4.83
C LEU A 315 3.04 2.74 3.66
N ILE A 316 2.33 2.61 2.54
CA ILE A 316 2.87 2.18 1.25
C ILE A 316 2.54 3.26 0.22
N ARG A 317 3.54 3.76 -0.50
CA ARG A 317 3.37 4.85 -1.49
C ARG A 317 4.18 4.59 -2.76
N ASN A 318 3.52 4.46 -3.91
CA ASN A 318 4.19 4.30 -5.21
C ASN A 318 5.16 3.09 -5.20
N VAL A 319 4.60 1.90 -5.02
CA VAL A 319 5.38 0.65 -4.91
C VAL A 319 4.92 -0.34 -5.97
N TRP A 320 5.87 -1.04 -6.58
CA TRP A 320 5.62 -2.06 -7.59
C TRP A 320 6.12 -3.42 -7.10
N ILE A 321 5.33 -4.47 -7.31
CA ILE A 321 5.70 -5.87 -7.06
C ILE A 321 5.36 -6.66 -8.32
N GLU A 322 6.38 -7.18 -9.00
CA GLU A 322 6.23 -7.76 -10.34
C GLU A 322 6.87 -9.14 -10.42
N HIS A 323 6.22 -10.06 -11.15
CA HIS A 323 6.75 -11.41 -11.42
C HIS A 323 7.17 -12.17 -10.15
N THR A 324 6.54 -11.86 -9.03
CA THR A 324 6.90 -12.33 -7.70
C THR A 324 5.87 -13.34 -7.25
N ARG A 325 6.28 -14.56 -6.88
CA ARG A 325 5.36 -15.65 -6.50
C ARG A 325 4.53 -15.30 -5.27
N PHE A 326 5.18 -14.73 -4.25
CA PHE A 326 4.58 -14.35 -2.98
C PHE A 326 4.89 -12.88 -2.67
N PRO A 327 3.98 -11.95 -3.02
CA PRO A 327 4.19 -10.52 -2.84
C PRO A 327 4.56 -10.14 -1.40
N GLY A 328 3.90 -10.76 -0.42
CA GLY A 328 4.20 -10.51 0.98
C GLY A 328 3.11 -10.90 1.95
N ASP A 329 3.40 -10.66 3.23
CA ASP A 329 2.50 -10.80 4.35
C ASP A 329 2.48 -9.51 5.18
N LEU A 330 1.35 -8.80 5.11
CA LEU A 330 1.08 -7.57 5.86
C LEU A 330 -0.07 -7.77 6.86
N SER A 331 -0.40 -9.02 7.17
CA SER A 331 -1.55 -9.41 7.98
C SER A 331 -1.52 -8.80 9.38
N ASN A 332 -2.71 -8.61 9.97
CA ASN A 332 -2.91 -7.97 11.26
C ASN A 332 -2.36 -6.52 11.37
N GLY A 333 -1.99 -5.89 10.26
CA GLY A 333 -1.45 -4.53 10.25
C GLY A 333 -2.51 -3.43 10.25
N GLN A 334 -2.02 -2.19 10.20
CA GLN A 334 -2.78 -0.98 9.87
C GLN A 334 -2.03 -0.20 8.80
N TRP A 335 -2.60 -0.11 7.60
CA TRP A 335 -1.91 0.43 6.43
C TRP A 335 -2.72 1.49 5.69
N ILE A 336 -2.05 2.57 5.30
CA ILE A 336 -2.46 3.42 4.18
C ILE A 336 -1.68 2.97 2.95
N ILE A 337 -2.37 2.58 1.88
CA ILE A 337 -1.77 2.03 0.66
C ILE A 337 -2.17 2.90 -0.52
N ASP A 338 -1.20 3.62 -1.07
CA ASP A 338 -1.38 4.57 -2.15
C ASP A 338 -0.54 4.16 -3.37
N ALA A 339 -1.18 3.95 -4.52
CA ALA A 339 -0.49 3.60 -5.76
C ALA A 339 0.43 2.37 -5.63
N LEU A 340 -0.12 1.28 -5.08
CA LEU A 340 0.53 -0.03 -5.10
C LEU A 340 0.16 -0.76 -6.40
N SER A 341 1.16 -1.25 -7.12
CA SER A 341 0.99 -2.09 -8.31
C SER A 341 1.48 -3.51 -8.02
N ILE A 342 0.64 -4.51 -8.29
CA ILE A 342 1.01 -5.93 -8.23
C ILE A 342 0.70 -6.56 -9.59
N GLU A 343 1.73 -7.12 -10.24
CA GLU A 343 1.61 -7.67 -11.59
C GLU A 343 2.25 -9.05 -11.71
N SER A 344 1.52 -9.98 -12.35
CA SER A 344 2.01 -11.33 -12.64
C SER A 344 2.51 -12.07 -11.39
N SER A 345 1.82 -11.88 -10.26
CA SER A 345 2.05 -12.61 -9.02
C SER A 345 1.06 -13.77 -8.88
N GLU A 346 1.60 -14.96 -8.58
CA GLU A 346 0.81 -16.19 -8.47
C GLU A 346 -0.08 -16.23 -7.23
N ASN A 347 0.43 -15.70 -6.11
CA ASN A 347 -0.27 -15.67 -4.82
C ASN A 347 -0.69 -14.24 -4.45
N PRO A 348 -1.76 -14.07 -3.65
CA PRO A 348 -2.19 -12.75 -3.22
C PRO A 348 -1.20 -12.12 -2.23
N LEU A 349 -1.12 -10.79 -2.22
CA LEU A 349 -0.59 -10.06 -1.07
C LEU A 349 -1.54 -10.26 0.12
N LYS A 350 -1.04 -10.79 1.23
CA LYS A 350 -1.88 -11.07 2.40
C LYS A 350 -2.14 -9.78 3.19
N LEU A 351 -3.42 -9.45 3.31
CA LEU A 351 -3.95 -8.36 4.14
C LEU A 351 -5.01 -8.93 5.11
N ASN A 352 -4.88 -10.19 5.52
CA ASN A 352 -5.82 -10.82 6.43
C ASN A 352 -5.84 -10.07 7.77
N TYR A 353 -7.04 -9.86 8.32
CA TYR A 353 -7.23 -9.08 9.57
C TYR A 353 -6.57 -7.69 9.56
N THR A 354 -6.35 -7.09 8.38
CA THR A 354 -5.67 -5.81 8.27
C THR A 354 -6.66 -4.65 8.29
N LYS A 355 -6.29 -3.57 8.98
CA LYS A 355 -6.95 -2.26 8.92
C LYS A 355 -6.40 -1.46 7.75
N ALA A 356 -7.01 -1.55 6.58
CA ALA A 356 -6.45 -0.95 5.36
C ALA A 356 -7.30 0.21 4.82
N THR A 357 -6.63 1.31 4.44
CA THR A 357 -7.19 2.31 3.52
C THR A 357 -6.38 2.28 2.23
N MET A 358 -7.03 2.00 1.11
CA MET A 358 -6.37 1.76 -0.18
C MET A 358 -6.87 2.72 -1.24
N ARG A 359 -5.98 3.21 -2.10
CA ARG A 359 -6.33 3.97 -3.30
C ARG A 359 -5.34 3.76 -4.45
N ALA A 360 -5.85 3.80 -5.68
CA ALA A 360 -5.09 3.57 -6.90
C ALA A 360 -4.36 2.22 -6.90
N LEU A 361 -5.01 1.15 -6.44
CA LEU A 361 -4.43 -0.20 -6.42
C LEU A 361 -4.49 -0.81 -7.82
N SER A 362 -3.35 -1.02 -8.47
CA SER A 362 -3.25 -1.68 -9.77
C SER A 362 -2.98 -3.17 -9.61
N LEU A 363 -3.90 -4.01 -10.08
CA LEU A 363 -3.78 -5.47 -10.05
C LEU A 363 -3.87 -6.01 -11.48
N GLN A 364 -2.78 -6.57 -12.00
CA GLN A 364 -2.70 -7.08 -13.37
C GLN A 364 -2.34 -8.56 -13.41
N SER A 365 -2.67 -9.21 -14.53
CA SER A 365 -2.25 -10.58 -14.84
C SER A 365 -2.57 -11.61 -13.74
N GLY A 366 -3.76 -11.50 -13.14
CA GLY A 366 -4.25 -12.42 -12.11
C GLY A 366 -3.81 -12.10 -10.68
N ALA A 367 -3.02 -11.04 -10.46
CA ALA A 367 -2.62 -10.58 -9.14
C ALA A 367 -3.83 -10.18 -8.28
N LYS A 368 -3.71 -10.40 -6.97
CA LYS A 368 -4.79 -10.21 -5.99
C LYS A 368 -4.25 -9.66 -4.67
N VAL A 369 -5.16 -9.10 -3.89
CA VAL A 369 -4.96 -8.89 -2.45
C VAL A 369 -5.95 -9.79 -1.70
N ASP A 370 -5.49 -10.42 -0.61
CA ASP A 370 -6.37 -11.20 0.26
C ASP A 370 -6.76 -10.39 1.48
N LEU A 371 -8.00 -9.89 1.46
CA LEU A 371 -8.61 -9.09 2.52
C LEU A 371 -9.52 -9.92 3.44
N SER A 372 -9.48 -11.26 3.33
CA SER A 372 -10.34 -12.14 4.10
C SER A 372 -9.96 -12.19 5.58
N ARG A 373 -10.93 -12.48 6.44
CA ARG A 373 -10.71 -12.71 7.87
C ARG A 373 -10.34 -14.18 8.14
N SER A 374 -9.23 -14.63 7.56
CA SER A 374 -8.68 -15.97 7.77
C SER A 374 -7.39 -15.95 8.57
N GLY A 375 -7.13 -17.02 9.31
CA GLY A 375 -5.98 -17.13 10.23
C GLY A 375 -6.33 -16.69 11.64
N THR A 376 -5.31 -16.24 12.40
CA THR A 376 -5.49 -15.82 13.79
C THR A 376 -5.54 -14.29 13.90
N PRO A 377 -6.64 -13.72 14.42
CA PRO A 377 -6.72 -12.30 14.72
C PRO A 377 -5.78 -11.93 15.87
N TRP A 378 -5.05 -10.82 15.73
CA TRP A 378 -4.23 -10.24 16.80
C TRP A 378 -5.05 -9.30 17.70
N LEU A 379 -5.81 -8.38 17.09
CA LEU A 379 -6.65 -7.39 17.76
C LEU A 379 -8.10 -7.87 17.94
N SER A 380 -8.89 -7.06 18.66
CA SER A 380 -10.31 -7.32 18.87
C SER A 380 -11.13 -7.24 17.56
N GLY A 381 -12.27 -7.93 17.54
CA GLY A 381 -13.20 -7.92 16.39
C GLY A 381 -13.72 -6.53 15.99
N PHE A 382 -13.67 -5.55 16.89
CA PHE A 382 -14.12 -4.18 16.67
C PHE A 382 -13.13 -3.33 15.86
N GLU A 383 -11.87 -3.75 15.81
CA GLU A 383 -10.80 -2.97 15.16
C GLU A 383 -10.75 -3.22 13.65
N TYR A 384 -11.24 -4.37 13.18
CA TYR A 384 -11.05 -4.79 11.79
C TYR A 384 -12.02 -4.13 10.82
N GLY A 385 -11.48 -3.75 9.67
CA GLY A 385 -12.22 -3.23 8.54
C GLY A 385 -11.27 -2.61 7.54
N TRP A 386 -11.72 -2.45 6.32
CA TRP A 386 -10.95 -1.79 5.27
C TRP A 386 -11.84 -0.95 4.39
N ARG A 387 -11.21 0.01 3.72
CA ARG A 387 -11.81 0.89 2.73
C ARG A 387 -10.91 0.96 1.52
N ARG A 388 -11.52 0.86 0.34
CA ARG A 388 -10.86 1.00 -0.95
C ARG A 388 -11.56 2.10 -1.74
N ASP A 389 -10.83 3.16 -2.06
CA ASP A 389 -11.32 4.29 -2.84
C ASP A 389 -10.57 4.35 -4.18
N GLU A 390 -11.29 4.16 -5.27
CA GLU A 390 -10.75 4.10 -6.62
C GLU A 390 -11.47 5.11 -7.53
N ASN A 391 -10.88 5.40 -8.68
CA ASN A 391 -11.51 6.28 -9.68
C ASN A 391 -12.86 5.74 -10.18
N TYR A 392 -13.11 4.44 -10.03
CA TYR A 392 -14.35 3.76 -10.44
C TYR A 392 -15.32 3.46 -9.28
N GLY A 393 -15.04 3.91 -8.06
CA GLY A 393 -15.96 3.78 -6.93
C GLY A 393 -15.27 3.57 -5.57
N SER A 394 -16.07 3.34 -4.54
CA SER A 394 -15.59 3.02 -3.19
C SER A 394 -16.23 1.74 -2.67
N GLU A 395 -15.43 0.90 -2.01
CA GLU A 395 -15.87 -0.31 -1.33
C GLU A 395 -15.36 -0.29 0.12
N MET A 396 -16.20 -0.67 1.08
CA MET A 396 -15.83 -0.67 2.51
C MET A 396 -16.58 -1.72 3.31
N THR A 397 -15.95 -2.22 4.38
CA THR A 397 -16.53 -3.19 5.33
C THR A 397 -16.95 -2.55 6.67
N GLY A 398 -16.98 -1.21 6.72
CA GLY A 398 -17.31 -0.42 7.91
C GLY A 398 -18.58 0.43 7.76
N SER A 399 -18.76 1.38 8.68
CA SER A 399 -19.92 2.28 8.70
C SER A 399 -19.76 3.46 7.73
N LEU A 400 -20.87 3.87 7.11
CA LEU A 400 -21.00 5.11 6.36
C LEU A 400 -22.06 6.00 7.00
N LYS A 401 -21.70 7.24 7.31
CA LYS A 401 -22.64 8.28 7.77
C LYS A 401 -22.47 9.52 6.91
N ALA A 402 -23.50 9.87 6.14
CA ALA A 402 -23.55 11.14 5.40
C ALA A 402 -24.52 12.12 6.08
N GLY A 403 -24.26 13.41 5.95
CA GLY A 403 -25.17 14.47 6.41
C GLY A 403 -26.43 14.56 5.54
N TRP A 404 -26.26 14.46 4.23
CA TRP A 404 -27.32 14.39 3.22
C TRP A 404 -26.76 13.73 1.95
N TYR A 405 -27.63 13.24 1.08
CA TYR A 405 -27.27 12.68 -0.23
C TYR A 405 -27.95 13.49 -1.33
N SER A 406 -27.26 13.70 -2.44
CA SER A 406 -27.85 14.19 -3.67
C SER A 406 -27.36 13.32 -4.81
N GLY A 407 -28.29 12.79 -5.60
CA GLY A 407 -28.01 12.11 -6.86
C GLY A 407 -27.86 13.08 -8.02
N TYR A 408 -28.01 12.54 -9.23
CA TYR A 408 -28.13 13.32 -10.45
C TYR A 408 -29.38 14.21 -10.38
N ARG A 409 -29.36 15.37 -11.04
CA ARG A 409 -30.46 16.33 -11.01
C ARG A 409 -30.84 16.77 -12.41
N VAL A 410 -32.13 16.94 -12.61
CA VAL A 410 -32.70 17.53 -13.81
C VAL A 410 -33.88 18.40 -13.39
N SER A 411 -34.05 19.53 -14.06
CA SER A 411 -35.05 20.52 -13.65
C SER A 411 -35.92 20.96 -14.81
N ASN A 412 -37.21 21.14 -14.55
CA ASN A 412 -38.14 21.76 -15.48
C ASN A 412 -38.87 22.92 -14.80
N ALA A 413 -38.41 24.14 -15.10
CA ALA A 413 -39.02 25.38 -14.64
C ALA A 413 -39.87 26.07 -15.73
N THR A 414 -40.07 25.38 -16.86
CA THR A 414 -40.86 25.92 -17.98
C THR A 414 -42.33 25.59 -17.84
N ASP A 415 -43.16 26.24 -18.65
CA ASP A 415 -44.61 26.03 -18.66
C ASP A 415 -45.05 24.79 -19.46
N GLU A 416 -44.10 24.05 -20.04
CA GLU A 416 -44.36 22.85 -20.83
C GLU A 416 -43.69 21.62 -20.20
N ASP A 417 -44.34 20.46 -20.35
CA ASP A 417 -43.73 19.19 -19.94
C ASP A 417 -42.59 18.83 -20.92
N LYS A 418 -41.41 18.47 -20.40
CA LYS A 418 -40.20 18.23 -21.22
C LYS A 418 -39.64 16.83 -21.03
N TRP A 419 -39.09 16.26 -22.10
CA TRP A 419 -38.38 14.98 -22.06
C TRP A 419 -36.89 15.21 -21.81
N PHE A 420 -36.32 14.39 -20.94
CA PHE A 420 -34.90 14.36 -20.66
C PHE A 420 -34.36 12.94 -20.79
N ARG A 421 -33.20 12.78 -21.43
CA ARG A 421 -32.53 11.49 -21.50
C ARG A 421 -31.76 11.27 -20.20
N VAL A 422 -32.15 10.30 -19.38
CA VAL A 422 -31.42 9.98 -18.13
C VAL A 422 -30.03 9.44 -18.46
N GLY A 423 -29.96 8.53 -19.44
CA GLY A 423 -28.70 7.94 -19.87
C GLY A 423 -28.84 6.49 -20.32
N LYS A 424 -27.69 5.80 -20.38
CA LYS A 424 -27.56 4.42 -20.85
C LYS A 424 -27.07 3.50 -19.73
N PHE A 425 -27.69 2.34 -19.61
CA PHE A 425 -27.47 1.33 -18.58
C PHE A 425 -26.96 0.05 -19.24
N PHE A 426 -25.85 -0.49 -18.73
CA PHE A 426 -25.29 -1.77 -19.16
C PHE A 426 -25.58 -2.87 -18.12
N PHE A 427 -25.91 -4.05 -18.62
CA PHE A 427 -26.30 -5.23 -17.86
C PHE A 427 -25.38 -6.41 -18.22
N PRO A 428 -24.22 -6.59 -17.57
CA PRO A 428 -23.33 -7.72 -17.84
C PRO A 428 -23.99 -9.09 -17.64
N HIS A 429 -24.95 -9.22 -16.70
CA HIS A 429 -25.62 -10.49 -16.40
C HIS A 429 -27.12 -10.49 -16.72
N ALA A 430 -27.63 -11.65 -17.12
CA ALA A 430 -29.08 -11.87 -17.17
C ALA A 430 -29.66 -11.86 -15.75
N ASN A 431 -30.92 -11.42 -15.60
CA ASN A 431 -31.60 -11.18 -14.33
C ASN A 431 -30.90 -10.13 -13.43
N GLN A 432 -30.06 -9.27 -14.01
CA GLN A 432 -29.59 -8.07 -13.32
C GLN A 432 -30.68 -6.99 -13.31
N HIS A 433 -30.76 -6.26 -12.22
CA HIS A 433 -31.70 -5.16 -12.03
C HIS A 433 -30.98 -3.82 -11.90
N TRP A 434 -31.60 -2.77 -12.44
CA TRP A 434 -31.34 -1.38 -12.10
C TRP A 434 -32.61 -0.77 -11.51
N HIS A 435 -32.47 -0.02 -10.42
CA HIS A 435 -33.57 0.67 -9.76
C HIS A 435 -33.27 2.16 -9.80
N LEU A 436 -34.19 2.92 -10.40
CA LEU A 436 -34.15 4.37 -10.44
C LEU A 436 -35.18 4.91 -9.46
N GLU A 437 -34.72 5.67 -8.47
CA GLU A 437 -35.55 6.39 -7.51
C GLU A 437 -35.51 7.88 -7.86
N MET A 438 -36.65 8.42 -8.33
CA MET A 438 -36.77 9.78 -8.81
C MET A 438 -37.58 10.59 -7.82
N HIS A 439 -36.95 11.57 -7.16
CA HIS A 439 -37.55 12.38 -6.11
C HIS A 439 -37.80 13.79 -6.62
N GLY A 440 -39.07 14.20 -6.64
CA GLY A 440 -39.46 15.54 -7.05
C GLY A 440 -40.98 15.65 -7.18
N LYS A 441 -41.49 16.87 -7.04
CA LYS A 441 -42.94 17.15 -6.99
C LYS A 441 -43.39 17.84 -8.28
N THR A 442 -44.61 17.59 -8.78
CA THR A 442 -45.12 18.21 -10.02
C THR A 442 -45.20 19.74 -9.98
N LEU A 443 -45.61 20.33 -8.85
CA LEU A 443 -45.91 21.76 -8.76
C LEU A 443 -45.11 22.46 -7.66
N ARG A 444 -44.65 23.68 -7.97
CA ARG A 444 -44.16 24.66 -7.01
C ARG A 444 -45.33 25.36 -6.30
N ASP A 445 -46.12 24.59 -5.55
CA ASP A 445 -47.29 25.15 -4.86
C ASP A 445 -46.90 26.07 -3.70
N THR A 446 -47.69 27.13 -3.50
CA THR A 446 -47.59 28.00 -2.32
C THR A 446 -48.05 27.30 -1.03
N VAL A 447 -48.96 26.32 -1.15
CA VAL A 447 -49.51 25.54 -0.03
C VAL A 447 -49.66 24.06 -0.44
N THR A 448 -49.15 23.18 0.42
CA THR A 448 -49.21 21.73 0.25
C THR A 448 -50.25 21.13 1.19
N GLN A 449 -51.19 20.30 0.70
CA GLN A 449 -52.29 19.72 1.49
C GLN A 449 -52.57 18.24 1.11
N PRO A 450 -52.92 17.38 2.09
CA PRO A 450 -53.43 16.04 1.80
C PRO A 450 -54.75 16.12 1.02
N ALA A 451 -54.90 15.26 0.00
CA ALA A 451 -56.12 15.22 -0.81
C ALA A 451 -57.04 14.05 -0.44
N ASP A 452 -58.29 14.13 -0.93
CA ASP A 452 -59.31 13.10 -0.74
C ASP A 452 -59.07 11.83 -1.57
N ALA A 453 -58.17 11.84 -2.55
CA ALA A 453 -57.77 10.63 -3.28
C ALA A 453 -56.25 10.59 -3.44
N PRO A 454 -55.63 9.38 -3.45
CA PRO A 454 -54.18 9.25 -3.62
C PRO A 454 -53.65 9.94 -4.87
N LEU A 455 -54.40 9.94 -5.98
CA LEU A 455 -54.01 10.59 -7.24
C LEU A 455 -54.11 12.12 -7.23
N LEU A 456 -54.68 12.73 -6.19
CA LEU A 456 -54.92 14.18 -6.09
C LEU A 456 -54.03 14.86 -5.04
N THR A 457 -53.22 14.10 -4.29
CA THR A 457 -52.36 14.64 -3.24
C THR A 457 -51.22 15.46 -3.86
N ASN A 458 -50.76 16.51 -3.18
CA ASN A 458 -49.61 17.31 -3.60
C ASN A 458 -48.50 17.36 -2.51
N VAL A 459 -48.47 16.39 -1.59
CA VAL A 459 -47.64 16.45 -0.36
C VAL A 459 -46.16 16.14 -0.57
N CYS A 460 -45.87 15.11 -1.35
CA CYS A 460 -44.53 14.67 -1.74
C CYS A 460 -44.64 14.00 -3.10
N GLY A 461 -43.54 13.81 -3.83
CA GLY A 461 -43.58 13.17 -5.15
C GLY A 461 -42.37 12.28 -5.39
N LYS A 462 -42.63 11.06 -5.83
CA LYS A 462 -41.61 10.14 -6.34
C LYS A 462 -42.11 9.29 -7.50
N ALA A 463 -41.21 8.95 -8.40
CA ALA A 463 -41.38 7.88 -9.36
C ALA A 463 -40.29 6.82 -9.16
N TYR A 464 -40.66 5.55 -9.37
CA TYR A 464 -39.75 4.43 -9.32
C TYR A 464 -39.80 3.69 -10.65
N LEU A 465 -38.67 3.63 -11.33
CA LEU A 465 -38.50 2.84 -12.54
C LEU A 465 -37.55 1.69 -12.23
N ASN A 466 -38.05 0.46 -12.36
CA ASN A 466 -37.22 -0.73 -12.26
C ASN A 466 -36.95 -1.26 -13.66
N LEU A 467 -35.69 -1.52 -13.97
CA LEU A 467 -35.24 -2.18 -15.19
C LEU A 467 -34.69 -3.54 -14.82
N TYR A 468 -34.96 -4.54 -15.66
CA TYR A 468 -34.37 -5.86 -15.51
C TYR A 468 -34.01 -6.45 -16.87
N ARG A 469 -32.86 -7.12 -16.93
CA ARG A 469 -32.44 -7.84 -18.13
C ARG A 469 -33.02 -9.26 -18.09
N GLY A 470 -33.84 -9.59 -19.08
CA GLY A 470 -34.24 -10.98 -19.37
C GLY A 470 -33.14 -11.74 -20.12
N ALA A 471 -33.47 -12.90 -20.69
CA ALA A 471 -32.49 -13.70 -21.44
C ALA A 471 -31.90 -12.95 -22.67
N SER A 472 -32.71 -12.14 -23.35
CA SER A 472 -32.33 -11.41 -24.57
C SER A 472 -33.04 -10.06 -24.73
N SER A 473 -33.56 -9.50 -23.64
CA SER A 473 -34.34 -8.25 -23.65
C SER A 473 -34.15 -7.46 -22.36
N VAL A 474 -34.51 -6.18 -22.38
CA VAL A 474 -34.70 -5.38 -21.18
C VAL A 474 -36.19 -5.17 -20.97
N GLY A 475 -36.67 -5.51 -19.78
CA GLY A 475 -38.02 -5.21 -19.32
C GLY A 475 -37.97 -4.15 -18.21
N GLY A 476 -39.14 -3.71 -17.78
CA GLY A 476 -39.23 -2.82 -16.64
C GLY A 476 -40.66 -2.60 -16.16
N ASN A 477 -40.77 -1.98 -14.99
CA ASN A 477 -42.03 -1.51 -14.43
C ASN A 477 -41.87 -0.12 -13.85
N LEU A 478 -42.99 0.56 -13.70
CA LEU A 478 -43.08 1.94 -13.23
C LEU A 478 -44.17 2.05 -12.16
N HIS A 479 -43.88 2.78 -11.10
CA HIS A 479 -44.90 3.19 -10.14
C HIS A 479 -44.57 4.54 -9.51
N TYR A 480 -45.57 5.13 -8.86
CA TYR A 480 -45.50 6.48 -8.33
C TYR A 480 -45.93 6.51 -6.86
N GLU A 481 -45.29 7.38 -6.08
CA GLU A 481 -45.73 7.77 -4.74
C GLU A 481 -46.04 9.26 -4.73
N GLY A 482 -47.24 9.62 -4.26
CA GLY A 482 -47.67 11.01 -4.20
C GLY A 482 -47.74 11.69 -5.57
N ASP A 483 -47.25 12.92 -5.62
CA ASP A 483 -47.35 13.89 -6.70
C ASP A 483 -46.04 14.00 -7.50
N SER A 484 -45.68 12.91 -8.17
CA SER A 484 -44.39 12.78 -8.86
C SER A 484 -44.16 13.83 -9.95
N GLY A 485 -43.06 14.59 -9.86
CA GLY A 485 -42.60 15.48 -10.92
C GLY A 485 -42.27 14.78 -12.25
N VAL A 486 -42.06 13.46 -12.22
CA VAL A 486 -41.96 12.61 -13.41
C VAL A 486 -43.34 12.08 -13.78
N VAL A 487 -43.77 12.30 -15.02
CA VAL A 487 -45.11 11.93 -15.50
C VAL A 487 -45.14 10.79 -16.50
N ASP A 488 -44.01 10.48 -17.15
CA ASP A 488 -43.85 9.32 -18.02
C ASP A 488 -42.37 8.91 -18.09
N CYS A 489 -42.13 7.65 -18.43
CA CYS A 489 -40.81 7.09 -18.69
C CYS A 489 -40.82 6.32 -20.02
N ILE A 490 -39.75 6.48 -20.80
CA ILE A 490 -39.46 5.63 -21.95
C ILE A 490 -38.19 4.86 -21.66
N VAL A 491 -38.25 3.55 -21.92
CA VAL A 491 -37.08 2.68 -21.96
C VAL A 491 -36.93 2.15 -23.37
N ARG A 492 -35.72 2.13 -23.90
CA ARG A 492 -35.38 1.54 -25.20
C ARG A 492 -34.23 0.57 -25.05
N THR A 493 -34.17 -0.42 -25.93
CA THR A 493 -33.01 -1.29 -26.06
C THR A 493 -32.18 -0.89 -27.29
N SER A 494 -30.88 -0.73 -27.11
CA SER A 494 -29.96 -0.41 -28.22
C SER A 494 -29.37 -1.66 -28.89
N ASP A 495 -29.63 -2.85 -28.33
CA ASP A 495 -29.11 -4.14 -28.84
C ASP A 495 -30.13 -5.28 -28.73
N SER A 496 -29.88 -6.36 -29.47
CA SER A 496 -30.75 -7.54 -29.54
C SER A 496 -30.48 -8.59 -28.46
N LYS A 497 -29.51 -8.37 -27.58
CA LYS A 497 -29.14 -9.27 -26.47
C LYS A 497 -29.61 -8.75 -25.11
N GLY A 498 -30.27 -7.58 -25.09
CA GLY A 498 -30.74 -6.90 -23.88
C GLY A 498 -29.60 -6.41 -22.98
N LEU A 499 -28.39 -6.21 -23.53
CA LEU A 499 -27.23 -5.76 -22.77
C LEU A 499 -27.32 -4.29 -22.36
N TYR A 500 -28.07 -3.50 -23.12
CA TYR A 500 -28.18 -2.07 -22.94
C TYR A 500 -29.63 -1.61 -22.90
N GLY A 501 -29.95 -0.83 -21.87
CA GLY A 501 -31.19 -0.07 -21.74
C GLY A 501 -30.90 1.43 -21.76
N GLU A 502 -31.69 2.20 -22.48
CA GLU A 502 -31.63 3.67 -22.48
C GLU A 502 -32.93 4.22 -21.91
N VAL A 503 -32.83 5.23 -21.06
CA VAL A 503 -33.97 5.76 -20.30
C VAL A 503 -34.18 7.24 -20.59
N TRP A 504 -35.44 7.62 -20.81
CA TRP A 504 -35.92 8.99 -20.84
C TRP A 504 -37.03 9.17 -19.82
N ILE A 505 -37.07 10.34 -19.21
CA ILE A 505 -38.11 10.74 -18.25
C ILE A 505 -38.76 12.03 -18.72
N LYS A 506 -40.08 12.10 -18.59
CA LYS A 506 -40.85 13.31 -18.86
C LYS A 506 -41.08 14.03 -17.55
N LEU A 507 -40.58 15.26 -17.45
CA LEU A 507 -40.80 16.12 -16.29
C LEU A 507 -41.99 17.03 -16.51
N LYS A 508 -42.85 17.15 -15.49
CA LYS A 508 -43.96 18.10 -15.49
C LYS A 508 -43.45 19.54 -15.62
N ALA A 509 -44.20 20.38 -16.33
CA ALA A 509 -44.05 21.83 -16.28
C ALA A 509 -43.96 22.31 -14.83
N GLN A 510 -43.03 23.24 -14.55
CA GLN A 510 -42.84 23.88 -13.24
C GLN A 510 -42.53 22.95 -12.04
N CYS A 511 -42.09 21.70 -12.26
CA CYS A 511 -41.76 20.74 -11.19
C CYS A 511 -40.50 21.07 -10.37
N GLY A 512 -39.72 22.07 -10.80
CA GLY A 512 -38.43 22.39 -10.18
C GLY A 512 -37.44 21.24 -10.35
N ASP A 513 -36.65 20.96 -9.31
CA ASP A 513 -35.61 19.94 -9.32
C ASP A 513 -36.17 18.53 -9.06
N VAL A 514 -35.82 17.58 -9.94
CA VAL A 514 -36.00 16.14 -9.73
C VAL A 514 -34.63 15.50 -9.56
N MET A 515 -34.43 14.83 -8.42
CA MET A 515 -33.22 14.05 -8.12
C MET A 515 -33.42 12.61 -8.59
N VAL A 516 -32.41 12.02 -9.24
CA VAL A 516 -32.39 10.62 -9.69
C VAL A 516 -31.27 9.87 -8.98
N ASN A 517 -31.65 8.86 -8.17
CA ASN A 517 -30.76 7.93 -7.49
C ASN A 517 -30.81 6.56 -8.14
N LEU A 518 -29.69 5.84 -8.13
CA LEU A 518 -29.54 4.54 -8.77
C LEU A 518 -29.11 3.46 -7.79
N LYS A 519 -29.66 2.25 -7.97
CA LYS A 519 -29.19 1.02 -7.33
C LYS A 519 -29.09 -0.08 -8.39
N THR A 520 -28.17 -1.03 -8.22
CA THR A 520 -28.01 -2.18 -9.13
C THR A 520 -27.71 -3.44 -8.33
N THR A 521 -28.13 -4.58 -8.85
CA THR A 521 -27.74 -5.90 -8.33
C THR A 521 -26.56 -6.51 -9.10
N GLY A 522 -26.10 -5.86 -10.16
CA GLY A 522 -24.99 -6.34 -10.97
C GLY A 522 -23.63 -5.98 -10.37
N PRO A 523 -22.55 -6.60 -10.90
CA PRO A 523 -21.20 -6.43 -10.38
C PRO A 523 -20.72 -4.99 -10.60
N SER A 524 -19.94 -4.49 -9.65
CA SER A 524 -19.12 -3.30 -9.75
C SER A 524 -17.77 -3.63 -10.41
N ARG A 525 -16.94 -2.60 -10.66
CA ARG A 525 -15.59 -2.80 -11.20
C ARG A 525 -14.64 -3.50 -10.21
N PHE A 526 -14.97 -3.53 -8.92
CA PHE A 526 -14.24 -4.29 -7.90
C PHE A 526 -14.39 -5.81 -8.09
N GLU A 527 -15.53 -6.25 -8.64
CA GLU A 527 -15.88 -7.67 -8.76
C GLU A 527 -15.56 -8.24 -10.14
N ALA A 528 -15.68 -7.44 -11.21
CA ALA A 528 -15.51 -7.89 -12.59
C ALA A 528 -14.88 -6.84 -13.51
N GLY A 529 -14.18 -7.29 -14.55
CA GLY A 529 -13.67 -6.43 -15.61
C GLY A 529 -14.80 -5.81 -16.46
N GLU A 530 -15.73 -6.65 -16.91
CA GLU A 530 -17.02 -6.20 -17.45
C GLU A 530 -18.02 -6.02 -16.31
N CYS A 531 -18.21 -4.78 -15.88
CA CYS A 531 -19.07 -4.44 -14.75
C CYS A 531 -20.33 -3.69 -15.19
N SER A 532 -21.27 -3.52 -14.26
CA SER A 532 -22.43 -2.64 -14.41
C SER A 532 -21.96 -1.22 -14.70
N LEU A 533 -22.49 -0.60 -15.76
CA LEU A 533 -22.10 0.75 -16.18
C LEU A 533 -23.35 1.61 -16.39
N PHE A 534 -23.32 2.83 -15.84
CA PHE A 534 -24.27 3.88 -16.14
C PHE A 534 -23.56 5.06 -16.79
N SER A 535 -23.99 5.42 -17.99
CA SER A 535 -23.52 6.61 -18.71
C SER A 535 -24.61 7.68 -18.64
N ALA A 536 -24.43 8.63 -17.73
CA ALA A 536 -25.34 9.75 -17.51
C ALA A 536 -25.39 10.70 -18.73
N ASP A 537 -26.57 11.28 -18.98
CA ASP A 537 -26.78 12.26 -20.06
C ASP A 537 -27.52 13.50 -19.50
N PHE A 538 -28.72 13.31 -18.98
CA PHE A 538 -29.64 14.32 -18.42
C PHE A 538 -29.95 15.52 -19.33
N SER A 539 -29.66 15.44 -20.62
CA SER A 539 -30.02 16.48 -21.60
C SER A 539 -31.51 16.49 -21.95
N GLU A 540 -32.03 17.68 -22.24
CA GLU A 540 -33.37 17.87 -22.81
C GLU A 540 -33.43 17.28 -24.23
N VAL A 541 -34.54 16.62 -24.56
CA VAL A 541 -34.79 15.99 -25.86
C VAL A 541 -36.01 16.62 -26.50
N THR A 542 -35.81 17.30 -27.63
CA THR A 542 -36.88 17.94 -28.42
C THR A 542 -37.47 17.03 -29.48
N ASP A 543 -36.71 16.03 -29.94
CA ASP A 543 -37.16 15.00 -30.91
C ASP A 543 -37.01 13.62 -30.29
N LEU A 544 -38.12 13.08 -29.77
CA LEU A 544 -38.14 11.83 -29.04
C LEU A 544 -38.46 10.66 -29.97
N ASP A 545 -37.44 9.87 -30.29
CA ASP A 545 -37.62 8.62 -31.01
C ASP A 545 -38.16 7.54 -30.06
N THR A 546 -39.42 7.13 -30.28
CA THR A 546 -40.12 6.10 -29.51
C THR A 546 -40.04 4.71 -30.13
N THR A 547 -39.24 4.50 -31.19
CA THR A 547 -39.05 3.18 -31.79
C THR A 547 -38.37 2.23 -30.81
N LYS A 548 -38.77 0.95 -30.81
CA LYS A 548 -38.26 -0.07 -29.85
C LYS A 548 -38.48 0.33 -28.38
N ARG A 549 -39.53 1.10 -28.08
CA ARG A 549 -39.98 1.35 -26.70
C ARG A 549 -40.33 0.03 -26.03
N VAL A 550 -39.75 -0.18 -24.85
CA VAL A 550 -40.12 -1.27 -23.94
C VAL A 550 -41.47 -0.93 -23.31
N THR A 551 -42.40 -1.88 -23.32
CA THR A 551 -43.66 -1.76 -22.59
C THR A 551 -43.38 -1.88 -21.10
N LEU A 552 -43.59 -0.79 -20.35
CA LEU A 552 -43.49 -0.78 -18.90
C LEU A 552 -44.84 -1.14 -18.29
N SER A 553 -44.86 -2.13 -17.39
CA SER A 553 -46.05 -2.36 -16.57
C SER A 553 -46.16 -1.27 -15.49
N THR A 554 -47.37 -0.74 -15.28
CA THR A 554 -47.64 0.18 -14.17
C THR A 554 -48.21 -0.63 -13.01
N VAL A 555 -47.31 -1.14 -12.18
CA VAL A 555 -47.63 -2.11 -11.13
C VAL A 555 -46.82 -1.82 -9.87
N MET A 556 -47.45 -2.00 -8.72
CA MET A 556 -46.80 -1.99 -7.41
C MET A 556 -47.31 -3.16 -6.60
N ASN A 557 -46.40 -3.89 -5.94
CA ASN A 557 -46.73 -5.01 -5.08
C ASN A 557 -46.00 -4.85 -3.74
N PHE A 558 -46.75 -4.73 -2.64
CA PHE A 558 -46.20 -4.67 -1.29
C PHE A 558 -46.74 -5.86 -0.47
N HIS A 559 -45.88 -6.83 -0.16
CA HIS A 559 -46.28 -8.09 0.46
C HIS A 559 -45.18 -8.69 1.34
N ASN A 560 -45.57 -9.62 2.21
CA ASN A 560 -44.63 -10.43 3.02
C ASN A 560 -44.31 -11.81 2.41
N GLY A 561 -44.82 -12.09 1.21
CA GLY A 561 -44.69 -13.40 0.53
C GLY A 561 -45.97 -14.26 0.58
N THR A 562 -46.95 -13.88 1.40
CA THR A 562 -48.23 -14.60 1.56
C THR A 562 -49.44 -13.69 1.44
N ALA A 563 -49.37 -12.49 2.03
CA ALA A 563 -50.42 -11.48 1.98
C ALA A 563 -49.84 -10.12 1.63
N GLY A 564 -50.66 -9.25 1.04
CA GLY A 564 -50.23 -7.93 0.59
C GLY A 564 -51.30 -7.16 -0.16
N TYR A 565 -50.90 -5.99 -0.65
CA TYR A 565 -51.73 -5.11 -1.46
C TYR A 565 -50.90 -4.49 -2.58
N GLY A 566 -51.59 -4.03 -3.60
CA GLY A 566 -50.96 -3.58 -4.82
C GLY A 566 -51.88 -2.77 -5.73
N PHE A 567 -51.36 -2.47 -6.91
CA PHE A 567 -52.17 -2.10 -8.05
C PHE A 567 -51.59 -2.68 -9.33
N ASP A 568 -52.47 -2.96 -10.28
CA ASP A 568 -52.14 -3.35 -11.64
C ASP A 568 -52.96 -2.49 -12.61
N GLY A 569 -52.29 -1.55 -13.27
CA GLY A 569 -52.95 -0.52 -14.07
C GLY A 569 -53.95 0.29 -13.23
N SER A 570 -55.24 0.17 -13.55
CA SER A 570 -56.33 0.89 -12.86
C SER A 570 -56.97 0.12 -11.71
N LEU A 571 -56.49 -1.09 -11.39
CA LEU A 571 -57.10 -1.96 -10.38
C LEU A 571 -56.26 -2.00 -9.11
N ALA A 572 -56.89 -1.73 -7.96
CA ALA A 572 -56.31 -2.05 -6.67
C ALA A 572 -56.37 -3.57 -6.45
N THR A 573 -55.25 -4.18 -6.07
CA THR A 573 -55.13 -5.63 -5.84
C THR A 573 -54.90 -5.91 -4.36
N LEU A 574 -55.50 -6.99 -3.85
CA LEU A 574 -55.32 -7.46 -2.48
C LEU A 574 -55.13 -8.98 -2.49
N THR A 575 -54.23 -9.46 -1.64
CA THR A 575 -54.02 -10.89 -1.41
C THR A 575 -54.02 -11.15 0.09
N THR A 576 -54.86 -12.10 0.51
CA THR A 576 -55.02 -12.51 1.91
C THR A 576 -55.35 -14.01 1.97
N ALA A 577 -55.42 -14.57 3.17
CA ALA A 577 -55.89 -15.93 3.39
C ALA A 577 -57.28 -16.12 2.78
N VAL A 578 -57.49 -17.26 2.13
CA VAL A 578 -58.80 -17.60 1.55
C VAL A 578 -59.79 -17.80 2.69
N ALA A 579 -60.90 -17.08 2.65
CA ALA A 579 -62.05 -17.24 3.53
C ALA A 579 -63.27 -17.67 2.72
N GLU A 580 -64.18 -18.45 3.32
CA GLU A 580 -65.45 -18.78 2.68
C GLU A 580 -66.27 -17.51 2.46
N ALA A 581 -66.87 -17.38 1.27
CA ALA A 581 -67.75 -16.25 1.00
C ALA A 581 -68.96 -16.31 1.96
N PRO A 582 -69.37 -15.17 2.54
CA PRO A 582 -70.55 -15.14 3.40
C PRO A 582 -71.78 -15.62 2.61
N ALA A 583 -72.66 -16.38 3.27
CA ALA A 583 -73.93 -16.81 2.67
C ALA A 583 -74.71 -15.59 2.16
N ALA A 584 -75.49 -15.74 1.09
CA ALA A 584 -76.28 -14.64 0.51
C ALA A 584 -77.28 -13.99 1.50
N THR A 585 -77.60 -14.69 2.59
CA THR A 585 -78.47 -14.24 3.68
C THR A 585 -77.73 -13.66 4.88
N ALA A 586 -76.39 -13.67 4.88
CA ALA A 586 -75.60 -13.17 5.99
C ALA A 586 -75.77 -11.66 6.16
N THR A 587 -75.91 -11.19 7.39
CA THR A 587 -75.88 -9.76 7.71
C THR A 587 -74.45 -9.34 8.05
N PRO A 588 -73.94 -8.20 7.52
CA PRO A 588 -72.63 -7.69 7.90
C PRO A 588 -72.49 -7.56 9.42
N ALA A 589 -71.38 -8.04 9.98
CA ALA A 589 -71.03 -7.84 11.38
C ALA A 589 -70.72 -6.35 11.67
N GLY A 590 -70.28 -5.62 10.65
CA GLY A 590 -70.09 -4.17 10.72
C GLY A 590 -69.62 -3.57 9.41
N TYR A 591 -69.24 -2.29 9.45
CA TYR A 591 -68.73 -1.55 8.31
C TYR A 591 -67.50 -0.73 8.69
N ILE A 592 -66.52 -0.69 7.79
CA ILE A 592 -65.42 0.26 7.84
C ILE A 592 -65.60 1.36 6.81
N THR A 593 -65.12 2.57 7.10
CA THR A 593 -65.15 3.67 6.12
C THR A 593 -63.87 3.62 5.30
N VAL A 594 -64.01 3.53 3.98
CA VAL A 594 -62.88 3.56 3.03
C VAL A 594 -63.16 4.66 2.01
N LYS A 595 -62.17 5.51 1.73
CA LYS A 595 -62.30 6.57 0.74
C LYS A 595 -61.93 6.02 -0.64
N ILE A 596 -62.93 5.75 -1.48
CA ILE A 596 -62.75 5.19 -2.82
C ILE A 596 -63.01 6.30 -3.83
N ASN A 597 -61.99 6.66 -4.61
CA ASN A 597 -62.03 7.75 -5.61
C ASN A 597 -62.55 9.08 -5.01
N GLY A 598 -62.05 9.46 -3.84
CA GLY A 598 -62.44 10.73 -3.17
C GLY A 598 -63.70 10.66 -2.32
N VAL A 599 -64.48 9.57 -2.41
CA VAL A 599 -65.78 9.46 -1.74
C VAL A 599 -65.71 8.47 -0.58
N ASN A 600 -66.21 8.87 0.60
CA ASN A 600 -66.36 7.97 1.74
C ASN A 600 -67.39 6.87 1.41
N ARG A 601 -66.93 5.63 1.34
CA ARG A 601 -67.75 4.42 1.15
C ARG A 601 -67.72 3.57 2.42
N LYS A 602 -68.76 2.76 2.62
CA LYS A 602 -68.84 1.77 3.70
C LYS A 602 -68.51 0.40 3.12
N LEU A 603 -67.43 -0.22 3.58
CA LEU A 603 -67.07 -1.58 3.24
C LEU A 603 -67.54 -2.51 4.36
N ALA A 604 -68.45 -3.42 4.04
CA ALA A 604 -68.97 -4.42 4.97
C ALA A 604 -67.90 -5.46 5.30
N TYR A 605 -67.89 -5.94 6.54
CA TYR A 605 -67.20 -7.17 6.93
C TYR A 605 -68.19 -8.13 7.60
N PHE A 606 -67.99 -9.43 7.40
CA PHE A 606 -68.90 -10.50 7.80
C PHE A 606 -68.25 -11.41 8.83
#